data_AF-A0A4Q3WSL9-F1
#
_entry.id   AF-A0A4Q3WSL9-F1
#
_cell.length_a   1.000
_cell.length_b   1.000
_cell.length_c   1.000
_cell.angle_alpha   90.00
_cell.angle_beta   90.00
_cell.angle_gamma   90.00
#
_symmetry.space_group_name_H-M   'P 1'
#
loop_
_entity.id
_entity.type
_entity.pdbx_description
1 polymer ?
#
loop_
_entity_poly.entity_id
_entity_poly.type
_entity_poly.pdbx_seq_one_letter_code
_entity_poly.pdbx_strand_id
1 'polypeptide(L)'
;IHRFNRAQQDAFLPNVEDGILTLLGATTENPLASLNTPLLSRCRLFPFEPLQEEDIVALMTRAFDDERGLKYLNLTFDPAALHYLARGAAGDARLALGALEMASDLAKDGLLTLQDAKNALGKRVLGYDKSGDSHYDMISAYIKSLRGCDPDAALYWMARMLEGGEDPMFIARRLAIQASEDVGNADPQALVVAMAALNAVEKIGLPEAAIPLAQATTYVACAPKSNAAYMALHRARAAVSEGEPARVPPHLRSTGLPGAKKLTGAGDGYLYPHDYPGHFVTQEYLPPGFKQERFYEPTENGHEAKIARRLREWWGSDLES
;
A
#
# COMPACT_ATOMS: atom_id res chain seq x y z
N ILE A 1 -22.05 3.26 -9.02
CA ILE A 1 -21.70 3.78 -10.36
C ILE A 1 -20.29 3.36 -10.83
N HIS A 2 -19.32 3.21 -9.93
CA HIS A 2 -17.91 2.85 -10.23
C HIS A 2 -17.70 1.49 -10.97
N ARG A 3 -18.68 0.58 -10.97
CA ARG A 3 -18.58 -0.73 -11.64
C ARG A 3 -18.82 -0.68 -13.15
N PHE A 4 -19.29 0.44 -13.67
CA PHE A 4 -19.52 0.62 -15.09
C PHE A 4 -18.24 1.01 -15.81
N ASN A 5 -17.97 0.36 -16.95
CA ASN A 5 -16.89 0.76 -17.83
C ASN A 5 -17.20 2.12 -18.50
N ARG A 6 -16.19 2.72 -19.15
CA ARG A 6 -16.35 4.06 -19.77
C ARG A 6 -17.53 4.14 -20.75
N ALA A 7 -17.67 3.16 -21.63
CA ALA A 7 -18.76 3.15 -22.62
C ALA A 7 -20.15 3.06 -21.96
N GLN A 8 -20.26 2.30 -20.85
CA GLN A 8 -21.49 2.21 -20.06
C GLN A 8 -21.79 3.54 -19.34
N GLN A 9 -20.77 4.26 -18.89
CA GLN A 9 -20.95 5.59 -18.27
C GLN A 9 -21.34 6.65 -19.31
N ASP A 10 -20.72 6.63 -20.50
CA ASP A 10 -21.03 7.57 -21.59
C ASP A 10 -22.47 7.44 -22.09
N ALA A 11 -23.06 6.24 -22.03
CA ALA A 11 -24.43 5.99 -22.44
C ALA A 11 -25.48 6.79 -21.64
N PHE A 12 -25.15 7.26 -20.44
CA PHE A 12 -26.05 8.09 -19.63
C PHE A 12 -26.04 9.57 -20.03
N LEU A 13 -24.98 10.05 -20.70
CA LEU A 13 -24.77 11.48 -20.94
C LEU A 13 -25.93 12.15 -21.70
N PRO A 14 -26.42 11.63 -22.85
CA PRO A 14 -27.46 12.32 -23.61
C PRO A 14 -28.74 12.52 -22.78
N ASN A 15 -29.15 11.50 -22.04
CA ASN A 15 -30.37 11.54 -21.23
C ASN A 15 -30.25 12.48 -20.00
N VAL A 16 -29.03 12.67 -19.49
CA VAL A 16 -28.75 13.61 -18.39
C VAL A 16 -28.70 15.05 -18.92
N GLU A 17 -28.12 15.26 -20.10
CA GLU A 17 -28.03 16.57 -20.76
C GLU A 17 -29.39 17.08 -21.23
N ASP A 18 -30.20 16.20 -21.83
CA ASP A 18 -31.54 16.51 -22.30
C ASP A 18 -32.56 16.65 -21.14
N GLY A 19 -32.14 16.40 -19.89
CA GLY A 19 -32.97 16.50 -18.71
C GLY A 19 -34.04 15.40 -18.58
N ILE A 20 -33.93 14.33 -19.36
CA ILE A 20 -34.84 13.18 -19.34
C ILE A 20 -34.68 12.41 -18.02
N LEU A 21 -33.46 12.34 -17.48
CA LEU A 21 -33.13 11.63 -16.24
C LEU A 21 -32.34 12.52 -15.27
N THR A 22 -32.65 12.41 -13.98
CA THR A 22 -31.76 12.89 -12.90
C THR A 22 -30.91 11.73 -12.41
N LEU A 23 -29.60 11.81 -12.61
CA LEU A 23 -28.68 10.75 -12.18
C LEU A 23 -28.26 10.93 -10.72
N LEU A 24 -28.63 9.96 -9.88
CA LEU A 24 -28.16 9.84 -8.49
C LEU A 24 -27.20 8.64 -8.39
N GLY A 25 -25.91 8.93 -8.32
CA GLY A 25 -24.86 7.91 -8.22
C GLY A 25 -24.34 7.76 -6.79
N ALA A 26 -24.33 6.53 -6.27
CA ALA A 26 -23.62 6.18 -5.04
C ALA A 26 -22.35 5.38 -5.35
N THR A 27 -21.30 5.62 -4.58
CA THR A 27 -20.02 4.91 -4.65
C THR A 27 -19.28 5.00 -3.31
N THR A 28 -18.57 3.94 -2.96
CA THR A 28 -17.59 3.89 -1.85
C THR A 28 -16.17 4.23 -2.34
N GLU A 29 -15.94 4.16 -3.66
CA GLU A 29 -14.68 4.50 -4.32
C GLU A 29 -14.56 5.99 -4.63
N ASN A 30 -13.33 6.51 -4.70
CA ASN A 30 -13.09 7.91 -5.08
C ASN A 30 -13.72 8.24 -6.44
N PRO A 31 -14.70 9.16 -6.50
CA PRO A 31 -15.38 9.52 -7.75
C PRO A 31 -14.45 10.07 -8.83
N LEU A 32 -13.38 10.77 -8.45
CA LEU A 32 -12.43 11.37 -9.39
C LEU A 32 -11.61 10.32 -10.14
N ALA A 33 -11.41 9.14 -9.56
CA ALA A 33 -10.69 8.03 -10.17
C ALA A 33 -11.62 7.07 -10.94
N SER A 34 -12.86 6.92 -10.47
CA SER A 34 -13.78 5.88 -10.95
C SER A 34 -14.80 6.35 -12.01
N LEU A 35 -14.99 7.66 -12.16
CA LEU A 35 -15.90 8.25 -13.15
C LEU A 35 -15.16 8.89 -14.32
N ASN A 36 -15.77 8.83 -15.51
CA ASN A 36 -15.28 9.58 -16.66
C ASN A 36 -15.51 11.10 -16.47
N THR A 37 -14.58 11.89 -17.00
CA THR A 37 -14.61 13.35 -16.89
C THR A 37 -15.91 13.99 -17.40
N PRO A 38 -16.53 13.55 -18.51
CA PRO A 38 -17.78 14.14 -19.00
C PRO A 38 -18.97 13.98 -18.06
N LEU A 39 -19.10 12.84 -17.38
CA LEU A 39 -20.21 12.63 -16.43
C LEU A 39 -19.93 13.41 -15.14
N LEU A 40 -18.68 13.41 -14.69
CA LEU A 40 -18.26 14.12 -13.49
C LEU A 40 -18.51 15.64 -13.60
N SER A 41 -18.36 16.24 -14.78
CA SER A 41 -18.66 17.66 -14.99
C SER A 41 -20.15 18.02 -14.93
N ARG A 42 -21.04 17.01 -14.95
CA ARG A 42 -22.51 17.17 -14.89
C ARG A 42 -23.09 16.70 -13.56
N CYS A 43 -22.26 16.14 -12.67
CA CYS A 43 -22.66 15.66 -11.36
C CYS A 43 -22.13 16.59 -10.26
N ARG A 44 -22.93 16.79 -9.20
CA ARG A 44 -22.44 17.38 -7.95
C ARG A 44 -22.00 16.27 -7.02
N LEU A 45 -20.81 16.42 -6.45
CA LEU A 45 -20.26 15.47 -5.48
C LEU A 45 -20.68 15.88 -4.06
N PHE A 46 -21.23 14.93 -3.32
CA PHE A 46 -21.57 15.08 -1.91
C PHE A 46 -20.78 14.03 -1.13
N PRO A 47 -19.76 14.43 -0.34
CA PRO A 47 -19.09 13.51 0.56
C PRO A 47 -20.05 13.13 1.69
N PHE A 48 -20.09 11.84 2.01
CA PHE A 48 -20.80 11.32 3.17
C PHE A 48 -19.77 10.77 4.15
N GLU A 49 -19.89 11.19 5.40
CA GLU A 49 -19.06 10.65 6.49
C GLU A 49 -19.76 9.44 7.14
N PRO A 50 -19.00 8.48 7.69
CA PRO A 50 -19.56 7.44 8.52
C PRO A 50 -20.38 8.01 9.69
N LEU A 51 -21.49 7.35 10.02
CA LEU A 51 -22.35 7.77 11.13
C LEU A 51 -21.61 7.64 12.46
N GLN A 52 -21.89 8.55 13.40
CA GLN A 52 -21.37 8.44 14.76
C GLN A 52 -22.13 7.33 15.51
N GLU A 53 -21.54 6.85 16.62
CA GLU A 53 -22.14 5.79 17.44
C GLU A 53 -23.56 6.17 17.87
N GLU A 54 -23.77 7.42 18.29
CA GLU A 54 -25.04 7.96 18.75
C GLU A 54 -26.10 8.00 17.64
N ASP A 55 -25.70 8.32 16.41
CA ASP A 55 -26.60 8.34 15.24
C ASP A 55 -27.09 6.93 14.92
N ILE A 56 -26.21 5.93 15.01
CA ILE A 56 -26.56 4.53 14.79
C ILE A 56 -27.47 4.01 15.90
N VAL A 57 -27.19 4.36 17.16
CA VAL A 57 -28.07 4.01 18.28
C VAL A 57 -29.46 4.62 18.07
N ALA A 58 -29.54 5.90 17.72
CA ALA A 58 -30.82 6.56 17.44
C ALA A 58 -31.58 5.91 16.27
N LEU A 59 -30.86 5.51 15.20
CA LEU A 59 -31.43 4.78 14.08
C LEU A 59 -32.01 3.42 14.51
N MET A 60 -31.27 2.66 15.32
CA MET A 60 -31.69 1.35 15.81
C MET A 60 -32.88 1.45 16.78
N THR A 61 -32.87 2.41 17.70
CA THR A 61 -34.02 2.67 18.59
C THR A 61 -35.27 2.99 17.79
N ARG A 62 -35.15 3.83 16.77
CA ARG A 62 -36.27 4.12 15.86
C ARG A 62 -36.74 2.86 15.12
N ALA A 63 -35.82 2.03 14.62
CA ALA A 63 -36.20 0.77 13.96
C ALA A 63 -36.87 -0.22 14.94
N PHE A 64 -36.53 -0.15 16.23
CA PHE A 64 -37.14 -0.97 17.26
C PHE A 64 -38.59 -0.57 17.56
N ASP A 65 -38.88 0.73 17.60
CA ASP A 65 -40.21 1.27 17.96
C ASP A 65 -41.16 1.51 16.75
N ASP A 66 -40.65 1.43 15.51
CA ASP A 66 -41.42 1.69 14.29
C ASP A 66 -42.19 0.45 13.81
N GLU A 67 -43.39 0.66 13.28
CA GLU A 67 -44.26 -0.41 12.74
C GLU A 67 -43.68 -1.12 11.52
N ARG A 68 -42.78 -0.45 10.78
CA ARG A 68 -42.04 -1.03 9.65
C ARG A 68 -40.80 -1.80 10.10
N GLY A 69 -40.42 -1.68 11.37
CA GLY A 69 -39.27 -2.31 11.97
C GLY A 69 -39.69 -3.44 12.92
N LEU A 70 -39.15 -3.45 14.14
CA LEU A 70 -39.25 -4.59 15.06
C LEU A 70 -40.37 -4.47 16.11
N LYS A 71 -41.20 -3.42 16.04
CA LYS A 71 -42.27 -3.17 17.02
C LYS A 71 -43.21 -4.38 17.19
N TYR A 72 -43.42 -5.16 16.13
CA TYR A 72 -44.28 -6.35 16.16
C TYR A 72 -43.77 -7.48 17.06
N LEU A 73 -42.46 -7.52 17.33
CA LEU A 73 -41.85 -8.54 18.20
C LEU A 73 -42.11 -8.27 19.69
N ASN A 74 -42.59 -7.07 20.06
CA ASN A 74 -42.82 -6.64 21.45
C ASN A 74 -41.63 -6.95 22.39
N LEU A 75 -40.41 -6.80 21.87
CA LEU A 75 -39.20 -6.98 22.65
C LEU A 75 -38.93 -5.71 23.48
N THR A 76 -38.12 -5.87 24.51
CA THR A 76 -37.38 -4.79 25.16
C THR A 76 -35.89 -4.97 24.86
N PHE A 77 -35.06 -3.96 25.07
CA PHE A 77 -33.62 -4.08 24.83
C PHE A 77 -32.81 -3.54 26.01
N ASP A 78 -31.65 -4.15 26.23
CA ASP A 78 -30.58 -3.57 27.04
C ASP A 78 -29.90 -2.45 26.23
N PRO A 79 -29.84 -1.19 26.72
CA PRO A 79 -29.11 -0.11 26.04
C PRO A 79 -27.66 -0.48 25.69
N ALA A 80 -26.99 -1.28 26.54
CA ALA A 80 -25.63 -1.75 26.27
C ALA A 80 -25.55 -2.63 25.02
N ALA A 81 -26.61 -3.36 24.68
CA ALA A 81 -26.69 -4.18 23.47
C ALA A 81 -26.71 -3.30 22.21
N LEU A 82 -27.51 -2.22 22.19
CA LEU A 82 -27.54 -1.28 21.07
C LEU A 82 -26.20 -0.56 20.90
N HIS A 83 -25.56 -0.10 21.98
CA HIS A 83 -24.23 0.49 21.90
C HIS A 83 -23.18 -0.52 21.39
N TYR A 84 -23.27 -1.79 21.78
CA TYR A 84 -22.39 -2.84 21.26
C TYR A 84 -22.58 -3.06 19.76
N LEU A 85 -23.83 -3.13 19.30
CA LEU A 85 -24.17 -3.25 17.87
C LEU A 85 -23.67 -2.02 17.07
N ALA A 86 -23.86 -0.81 17.60
CA ALA A 86 -23.44 0.43 16.96
C ALA A 86 -21.91 0.49 16.79
N ARG A 87 -21.15 0.10 17.81
CA ARG A 87 -19.68 -0.02 17.72
C ARG A 87 -19.24 -1.09 16.73
N GLY A 88 -19.97 -2.21 16.68
CA GLY A 88 -19.72 -3.26 15.70
C GLY A 88 -19.97 -2.83 14.26
N ALA A 89 -20.92 -1.92 14.06
CA ALA A 89 -21.30 -1.39 12.76
C ALA A 89 -20.34 -0.35 12.19
N ALA A 90 -19.51 0.28 13.02
CA ALA A 90 -18.45 1.21 12.61
C ALA A 90 -18.89 2.26 11.58
N GLY A 91 -20.08 2.85 11.75
CA GLY A 91 -20.62 3.86 10.83
C GLY A 91 -21.60 3.35 9.77
N ASP A 92 -21.71 2.03 9.55
CA ASP A 92 -22.62 1.44 8.53
C ASP A 92 -24.01 1.14 9.12
N ALA A 93 -24.99 1.99 8.78
CA ALA A 93 -26.39 1.84 9.16
C ALA A 93 -27.02 0.51 8.75
N ARG A 94 -26.68 -0.01 7.56
CA ARG A 94 -27.24 -1.27 7.04
C ARG A 94 -26.68 -2.46 7.81
N LEU A 95 -25.40 -2.44 8.15
CA LEU A 95 -24.81 -3.49 8.99
C LEU A 95 -25.40 -3.45 10.40
N ALA A 96 -25.58 -2.26 10.97
CA ALA A 96 -26.22 -2.08 12.28
C ALA A 96 -27.65 -2.66 12.31
N LEU A 97 -28.48 -2.31 11.33
CA LEU A 97 -29.86 -2.78 11.25
C LEU A 97 -29.95 -4.30 11.01
N GLY A 98 -29.09 -4.86 10.15
CA GLY A 98 -29.04 -6.31 9.96
C GLY A 98 -28.57 -7.07 11.21
N ALA A 99 -27.59 -6.52 11.94
CA ALA A 99 -27.15 -7.09 13.20
C ALA A 99 -28.21 -6.98 14.30
N LEU A 100 -28.98 -5.89 14.32
CA LEU A 100 -30.14 -5.72 15.22
C LEU A 100 -31.24 -6.73 14.92
N GLU A 101 -31.59 -6.93 13.65
CA GLU A 101 -32.57 -7.93 13.22
C GLU A 101 -32.15 -9.33 13.68
N MET A 102 -30.90 -9.72 13.40
CA MET A 102 -30.36 -11.02 13.83
C MET A 102 -30.30 -11.15 15.35
N ALA A 103 -29.91 -10.10 16.09
CA ALA A 103 -29.91 -10.11 17.55
C ALA A 103 -31.33 -10.26 18.13
N SER A 104 -32.33 -9.70 17.44
CA SER A 104 -33.74 -9.78 17.84
C SER A 104 -34.32 -11.18 17.60
N ASP A 105 -33.90 -11.87 16.54
CA ASP A 105 -34.26 -13.28 16.31
C ASP A 105 -33.67 -14.23 17.37
N LEU A 106 -32.51 -13.87 17.94
CA LEU A 106 -31.84 -14.63 19.00
C LEU A 106 -32.40 -14.34 20.39
N ALA A 107 -33.07 -13.20 20.57
CA ALA A 107 -33.60 -12.76 21.84
C ALA A 107 -34.63 -13.76 22.38
N LYS A 108 -34.54 -14.04 23.68
CA LYS A 108 -35.47 -14.91 24.41
C LYS A 108 -36.19 -14.09 25.47
N ASP A 109 -37.37 -14.57 25.87
CA ASP A 109 -38.13 -14.02 27.00
C ASP A 109 -38.48 -12.52 26.88
N GLY A 110 -38.59 -12.00 25.65
CA GLY A 110 -39.00 -10.62 25.40
C GLY A 110 -37.90 -9.57 25.63
N LEU A 111 -36.63 -9.97 25.77
CA LEU A 111 -35.51 -9.05 26.02
C LEU A 111 -34.32 -9.35 25.10
N LEU A 112 -33.87 -8.35 24.36
CA LEU A 112 -32.62 -8.36 23.60
C LEU A 112 -31.46 -8.01 24.56
N THR A 113 -30.61 -9.01 24.84
CA THR A 113 -29.48 -8.85 25.76
C THR A 113 -28.19 -8.51 25.05
N LEU A 114 -27.19 -8.04 25.80
CA LEU A 114 -25.83 -7.86 25.29
C LEU A 114 -25.23 -9.16 24.72
N GLN A 115 -25.61 -10.33 25.25
CA GLN A 115 -25.09 -11.60 24.74
C GLN A 115 -25.67 -11.93 23.37
N ASP A 116 -26.93 -11.59 23.12
CA ASP A 116 -27.58 -11.78 21.82
C ASP A 116 -26.92 -10.87 20.76
N ALA A 117 -26.64 -9.62 21.13
CA ALA A 117 -25.88 -8.69 20.29
C ALA A 117 -24.47 -9.19 19.96
N LYS A 118 -23.77 -9.81 20.93
CA LYS A 118 -22.46 -10.44 20.71
C LYS A 118 -22.54 -11.63 19.76
N ASN A 119 -23.58 -12.45 19.88
CA ASN A 119 -23.79 -13.61 19.04
C ASN A 119 -24.16 -13.20 17.60
N ALA A 120 -24.98 -12.16 17.44
CA ALA A 120 -25.42 -11.64 16.15
C ALA A 120 -24.29 -11.04 15.31
N LEU A 121 -23.35 -10.31 15.94
CA LEU A 121 -22.19 -9.75 15.24
C LEU A 121 -21.13 -10.80 14.87
N GLY A 122 -21.19 -12.01 15.44
CA GLY A 122 -20.14 -13.03 15.30
C GLY A 122 -18.76 -12.50 15.72
N LYS A 123 -17.69 -13.27 15.46
CA LYS A 123 -16.32 -12.75 15.63
C LYS A 123 -16.10 -11.62 14.62
N ARG A 124 -16.27 -10.39 15.13
CA ARG A 124 -15.81 -9.10 14.62
C ARG A 124 -15.15 -9.16 13.25
N VAL A 125 -15.92 -8.96 12.18
CA VAL A 125 -15.38 -8.43 10.93
C VAL A 125 -15.09 -6.98 11.24
N LEU A 126 -13.86 -6.69 11.69
CA LEU A 126 -13.38 -5.31 11.80
C LEU A 126 -13.69 -4.62 10.48
N GLY A 127 -14.32 -3.44 10.53
CA GLY A 127 -14.78 -2.66 9.37
C GLY A 127 -13.66 -2.42 8.36
N TYR A 128 -13.44 -3.43 7.53
CA TYR A 128 -12.42 -3.49 6.51
C TYR A 128 -13.17 -3.52 5.19
N ASP A 129 -13.35 -2.32 4.66
CA ASP A 129 -13.80 -2.17 3.29
C ASP A 129 -12.63 -2.55 2.38
N LYS A 130 -12.69 -3.76 1.81
CA LYS A 130 -11.77 -4.24 0.77
C LYS A 130 -11.74 -3.36 -0.48
N SER A 131 -12.65 -2.39 -0.60
CA SER A 131 -12.93 -1.59 -1.81
C SER A 131 -13.02 -0.08 -1.55
N GLY A 132 -12.27 0.47 -0.59
CA GLY A 132 -12.30 1.92 -0.32
C GLY A 132 -11.12 2.45 0.49
N ASP A 133 -11.04 3.78 0.61
CA ASP A 133 -9.95 4.61 1.17
C ASP A 133 -9.29 4.06 2.46
N SER A 134 -10.05 3.35 3.30
CA SER A 134 -9.55 2.64 4.49
C SER A 134 -8.42 1.65 4.20
N HIS A 135 -8.45 0.94 3.07
CA HIS A 135 -7.37 0.05 2.62
C HIS A 135 -6.06 0.83 2.41
N TYR A 136 -6.14 1.94 1.66
CA TYR A 136 -4.98 2.78 1.36
C TYR A 136 -4.43 3.48 2.61
N ASP A 137 -5.29 3.91 3.51
CA ASP A 137 -4.88 4.53 4.77
C ASP A 137 -4.19 3.54 5.71
N MET A 138 -4.72 2.31 5.81
CA MET A 138 -4.13 1.25 6.63
C MET A 138 -2.73 0.87 6.15
N ILE A 139 -2.57 0.62 4.84
CA ILE A 139 -1.26 0.25 4.31
C ILE A 139 -0.28 1.43 4.32
N SER A 140 -0.80 2.66 4.16
CA SER A 140 -0.04 3.89 4.30
C SER A 140 0.48 4.08 5.73
N ALA A 141 -0.36 3.82 6.74
CA ALA A 141 0.02 3.86 8.15
C ALA A 141 1.06 2.78 8.47
N TYR A 142 0.85 1.55 8.00
CA TYR A 142 1.82 0.45 8.13
C TYR A 142 3.20 0.82 7.58
N ILE A 143 3.26 1.37 6.36
CA ILE A 143 4.51 1.80 5.72
C ILE A 143 5.17 2.95 6.48
N LYS A 144 4.39 3.94 6.90
CA LYS A 144 4.93 5.07 7.68
C LYS A 144 5.46 4.62 9.03
N SER A 145 4.84 3.64 9.68
CA SER A 145 5.36 3.04 10.92
C SER A 145 6.68 2.29 10.68
N LEU A 146 6.77 1.50 9.60
CA LEU A 146 8.04 0.85 9.20
C LEU A 146 9.15 1.87 8.94
N ARG A 147 8.86 2.92 8.17
CA ARG A 147 9.79 4.03 7.87
C ARG A 147 10.19 4.81 9.12
N GLY A 148 9.23 5.04 10.02
CA GLY A 148 9.41 5.77 11.28
C GLY A 148 10.06 4.96 12.39
N CYS A 149 10.48 3.72 12.11
CA CYS A 149 11.13 2.82 13.07
C CYS A 149 10.27 2.46 14.29
N ASP A 150 8.94 2.38 14.12
CA ASP A 150 7.99 2.00 15.17
C ASP A 150 7.47 0.57 14.91
N PRO A 151 8.10 -0.48 15.49
CA PRO A 151 7.69 -1.86 15.29
C PRO A 151 6.31 -2.17 15.89
N ASP A 152 5.93 -1.51 16.99
CA ASP A 152 4.66 -1.73 17.68
C ASP A 152 3.50 -1.21 16.82
N ALA A 153 3.62 0.02 16.31
CA ALA A 153 2.63 0.58 15.40
C ALA A 153 2.57 -0.21 14.08
N ALA A 154 3.71 -0.65 13.55
CA ALA A 154 3.73 -1.47 12.33
C ALA A 154 2.98 -2.81 12.54
N LEU A 155 3.21 -3.50 13.66
CA LEU A 155 2.48 -4.72 14.00
C LEU A 155 0.99 -4.47 14.20
N TYR A 156 0.61 -3.36 14.83
CA TYR A 156 -0.79 -3.00 15.02
C TYR A 156 -1.51 -2.80 13.68
N TRP A 157 -0.94 -2.04 12.76
CA TRP A 157 -1.55 -1.82 11.43
C TRP A 157 -1.58 -3.10 10.60
N MET A 158 -0.53 -3.93 10.67
CA MET A 158 -0.53 -5.25 10.06
C MET A 158 -1.65 -6.14 10.60
N ALA A 159 -1.80 -6.23 11.93
CA ALA A 159 -2.85 -7.02 12.55
C ALA A 159 -4.25 -6.49 12.19
N ARG A 160 -4.45 -5.17 12.17
CA ARG A 160 -5.71 -4.55 11.72
C ARG A 160 -6.05 -4.93 10.28
N MET A 161 -5.08 -4.99 9.38
CA MET A 161 -5.28 -5.43 8.00
C MET A 161 -5.61 -6.93 7.94
N LEU A 162 -4.83 -7.78 8.62
CA LEU A 162 -5.05 -9.24 8.63
C LEU A 162 -6.42 -9.63 9.20
N GLU A 163 -6.80 -9.07 10.34
CA GLU A 163 -8.11 -9.31 10.97
C GLU A 163 -9.25 -8.64 10.19
N GLY A 164 -8.96 -7.59 9.42
CA GLY A 164 -9.87 -7.02 8.43
C GLY A 164 -10.08 -7.94 7.22
N GLY A 165 -9.22 -8.94 7.02
CA GLY A 165 -9.28 -9.85 5.88
C GLY A 165 -8.56 -9.34 4.64
N GLU A 166 -7.66 -8.36 4.78
CA GLU A 166 -6.71 -7.96 3.74
C GLU A 166 -6.00 -9.17 3.12
N ASP A 167 -5.66 -9.08 1.83
CA ASP A 167 -4.78 -10.08 1.21
C ASP A 167 -3.40 -10.05 1.90
N PRO A 168 -2.97 -11.11 2.62
CA PRO A 168 -1.67 -11.12 3.28
C PRO A 168 -0.52 -11.01 2.27
N MET A 169 -0.71 -11.44 1.02
CA MET A 169 0.27 -11.24 -0.03
C MET A 169 0.43 -9.77 -0.41
N PHE A 170 -0.61 -8.95 -0.28
CA PHE A 170 -0.50 -7.49 -0.46
C PHE A 170 0.39 -6.87 0.60
N ILE A 171 0.17 -7.20 1.88
CA ILE A 171 1.01 -6.71 2.99
C ILE A 171 2.47 -7.14 2.80
N ALA A 172 2.70 -8.40 2.44
CA ALA A 172 4.05 -8.93 2.23
C ALA A 172 4.78 -8.27 1.04
N ARG A 173 4.07 -8.00 -0.07
CA ARG A 173 4.63 -7.25 -1.22
C ARG A 173 5.06 -5.84 -0.80
N ARG A 174 4.24 -5.14 -0.01
CA ARG A 174 4.55 -3.79 0.47
C ARG A 174 5.73 -3.80 1.45
N LEU A 175 5.85 -4.81 2.29
CA LEU A 175 7.02 -5.01 3.15
C LEU A 175 8.32 -5.23 2.34
N ALA A 176 8.27 -6.02 1.26
CA ALA A 176 9.44 -6.24 0.40
C ALA A 176 9.89 -4.96 -0.34
N ILE A 177 8.93 -4.14 -0.81
CA ILE A 177 9.22 -2.82 -1.38
C ILE A 177 9.88 -1.94 -0.31
N GLN A 178 9.30 -1.90 0.89
CA GLN A 178 9.78 -1.09 2.01
C GLN A 178 11.23 -1.44 2.41
N ALA A 179 11.58 -2.73 2.40
CA ALA A 179 12.93 -3.18 2.69
C ALA A 179 13.97 -2.64 1.68
N SER A 180 13.57 -2.35 0.43
CA SER A 180 14.46 -1.77 -0.57
C SER A 180 14.40 -0.23 -0.61
N GLU A 181 13.21 0.35 -0.40
CA GLU A 181 12.96 1.78 -0.48
C GLU A 181 13.52 2.55 0.72
N ASP A 182 13.31 2.04 1.94
CA ASP A 182 13.57 2.79 3.18
C ASP A 182 14.67 2.17 4.05
N VAL A 183 15.07 0.92 3.80
CA VAL A 183 16.25 0.29 4.45
C VAL A 183 17.42 0.21 3.46
N GLY A 184 17.17 -0.30 2.24
CA GLY A 184 18.13 -0.28 1.16
C GLY A 184 19.45 -0.98 1.52
N ASN A 185 20.58 -0.35 1.16
CA ASN A 185 21.90 -0.90 1.46
C ASN A 185 22.37 -0.61 2.89
N ALA A 186 21.58 0.10 3.72
CA ALA A 186 21.93 0.29 5.13
C ALA A 186 21.83 -1.04 5.89
N ASP A 187 20.92 -1.92 5.47
CA ASP A 187 20.93 -3.33 5.82
C ASP A 187 20.40 -4.19 4.65
N PRO A 188 21.31 -4.73 3.81
CA PRO A 188 20.92 -5.57 2.67
C PRO A 188 20.15 -6.84 3.05
N GLN A 189 20.23 -7.31 4.31
CA GLN A 189 19.47 -8.48 4.76
C GLN A 189 17.98 -8.20 4.90
N ALA A 190 17.55 -6.95 5.01
CA ALA A 190 16.14 -6.61 5.13
C ALA A 190 15.33 -7.10 3.92
N LEU A 191 15.85 -6.98 2.70
CA LEU A 191 15.18 -7.50 1.51
C LEU A 191 15.12 -9.04 1.53
N VAL A 192 16.19 -9.70 1.97
CA VAL A 192 16.24 -11.16 2.06
C VAL A 192 15.20 -11.67 3.07
N VAL A 193 15.12 -11.06 4.25
CA VAL A 193 14.13 -11.38 5.29
C VAL A 193 12.70 -11.11 4.80
N ALA A 194 12.45 -9.96 4.16
CA ALA A 194 11.14 -9.63 3.63
C ALA A 194 10.70 -10.59 2.50
N MET A 195 11.62 -10.99 1.62
CA MET A 195 11.35 -11.98 0.57
C MET A 195 11.12 -13.38 1.14
N ALA A 196 11.84 -13.77 2.20
CA ALA A 196 11.58 -15.03 2.90
C ALA A 196 10.18 -15.03 3.53
N ALA A 197 9.76 -13.93 4.15
CA ALA A 197 8.40 -13.77 4.66
C ALA A 197 7.34 -13.79 3.56
N LEU A 198 7.57 -13.11 2.43
CA LEU A 198 6.69 -13.18 1.27
C LEU A 198 6.49 -14.62 0.77
N ASN A 199 7.58 -15.37 0.62
CA ASN A 199 7.52 -16.79 0.25
C ASN A 199 6.80 -17.64 1.31
N ALA A 200 6.98 -17.33 2.59
CA ALA A 200 6.30 -18.02 3.68
C ALA A 200 4.79 -17.74 3.64
N VAL A 201 4.38 -16.50 3.38
CA VAL A 201 2.97 -16.13 3.23
C VAL A 201 2.33 -16.89 2.06
N GLU A 202 3.01 -16.96 0.92
CA GLU A 202 2.52 -17.69 -0.25
C GLU A 202 2.37 -19.19 0.02
N LYS A 203 3.34 -19.81 0.71
CA LYS A 203 3.40 -21.27 0.86
C LYS A 203 2.65 -21.82 2.07
N ILE A 204 2.57 -21.06 3.15
CA ILE A 204 1.96 -21.50 4.42
C ILE A 204 0.48 -21.11 4.47
N GLY A 205 0.14 -19.88 4.06
CA GLY A 205 -1.20 -19.32 4.23
C GLY A 205 -1.52 -18.96 5.69
N LEU A 206 -2.62 -18.21 5.88
CA LEU A 206 -3.07 -17.81 7.21
C LEU A 206 -3.80 -18.97 7.94
N PRO A 207 -3.74 -19.02 9.29
CA PRO A 207 -3.18 -18.00 10.19
C PRO A 207 -1.66 -18.07 10.41
N GLU A 208 -1.00 -19.20 10.16
CA GLU A 208 0.40 -19.42 10.52
C GLU A 208 1.38 -18.49 9.77
N ALA A 209 1.05 -18.10 8.54
CA ALA A 209 1.82 -17.11 7.77
C ALA A 209 1.94 -15.73 8.43
N ALA A 210 1.06 -15.39 9.38
CA ALA A 210 1.16 -14.13 10.11
C ALA A 210 2.42 -14.05 10.97
N ILE A 211 2.95 -15.19 11.42
CA ILE A 211 4.13 -15.27 12.30
C ILE A 211 5.42 -14.84 11.56
N PRO A 212 5.80 -15.45 10.42
CA PRO A 212 6.98 -15.01 9.67
C PRO A 212 6.79 -13.60 9.09
N LEU A 213 5.56 -13.19 8.76
CA LEU A 213 5.27 -11.83 8.34
C LEU A 213 5.56 -10.82 9.48
N ALA A 214 5.07 -11.09 10.69
CA ALA A 214 5.35 -10.27 11.89
C ALA A 214 6.86 -10.17 12.19
N GLN A 215 7.59 -11.27 12.03
CA GLN A 215 9.04 -11.29 12.21
C GLN A 215 9.73 -10.35 11.20
N ALA A 216 9.36 -10.40 9.93
CA ALA A 216 9.94 -9.53 8.92
C ALA A 216 9.52 -8.06 9.10
N THR A 217 8.27 -7.80 9.50
CA THR A 217 7.78 -6.46 9.85
C THR A 217 8.64 -5.82 10.92
N THR A 218 8.86 -6.51 12.04
CA THR A 218 9.68 -6.00 13.14
C THR A 218 11.14 -5.86 12.75
N TYR A 219 11.69 -6.77 11.95
CA TYR A 219 13.03 -6.65 11.39
C TYR A 219 13.19 -5.35 10.57
N VAL A 220 12.30 -5.12 9.59
CA VAL A 220 12.36 -3.94 8.71
C VAL A 220 12.13 -2.65 9.51
N ALA A 221 11.22 -2.66 10.48
CA ALA A 221 10.99 -1.52 11.38
C ALA A 221 12.25 -1.17 12.18
N CYS A 222 12.98 -2.16 12.71
CA CYS A 222 14.17 -1.93 13.52
C CYS A 222 15.48 -1.76 12.73
N ALA A 223 15.48 -2.06 11.43
CA ALA A 223 16.67 -1.94 10.58
C ALA A 223 17.14 -0.47 10.42
N PRO A 224 18.46 -0.23 10.23
CA PRO A 224 18.96 1.10 9.89
C PRO A 224 18.33 1.58 8.58
N LYS A 225 17.94 2.86 8.51
CA LYS A 225 17.20 3.40 7.37
C LYS A 225 18.13 4.09 6.37
N SER A 226 17.88 3.85 5.08
CA SER A 226 18.46 4.57 3.96
C SER A 226 17.58 4.43 2.73
N ASN A 227 17.27 5.57 2.11
CA ASN A 227 16.64 5.63 0.80
C ASN A 227 17.65 5.99 -0.33
N ALA A 228 18.96 5.90 -0.07
CA ALA A 228 19.99 6.34 -1.01
C ALA A 228 19.92 5.60 -2.36
N ALA A 229 19.71 4.28 -2.34
CA ALA A 229 19.58 3.48 -3.56
C ALA A 229 18.28 3.81 -4.33
N TYR A 230 17.18 4.05 -3.61
CA TYR A 230 15.91 4.49 -4.17
C TYR A 230 16.06 5.86 -4.88
N MET A 231 16.63 6.85 -4.18
CA MET A 231 16.87 8.19 -4.75
C MET A 231 17.85 8.14 -5.93
N ALA A 232 18.85 7.26 -5.89
CA ALA A 232 19.78 7.06 -7.01
C ALA A 232 19.06 6.60 -8.28
N LEU A 233 18.13 5.67 -8.16
CA LEU A 233 17.31 5.24 -9.30
C LEU A 233 16.46 6.39 -9.86
N HIS A 234 15.88 7.21 -8.98
CA HIS A 234 15.10 8.38 -9.42
C HIS A 234 15.95 9.41 -10.15
N ARG A 235 17.13 9.75 -9.62
CA ARG A 235 18.07 10.66 -10.29
C ARG A 235 18.53 10.11 -11.65
N ALA A 236 18.89 8.83 -11.72
CA ALA A 236 19.30 8.20 -12.97
C ALA A 236 18.17 8.17 -14.01
N ARG A 237 16.91 7.93 -13.59
CA ARG A 237 15.74 7.98 -14.49
C ARG A 237 15.47 9.39 -15.01
N ALA A 238 15.60 10.41 -14.15
CA ALA A 238 15.45 11.81 -14.55
C ALA A 238 16.52 12.19 -15.60
N ALA A 239 17.78 11.87 -15.32
CA ALA A 239 18.91 12.11 -16.23
C ALA A 239 18.71 11.49 -17.62
N VAL A 240 18.16 10.26 -17.68
CA VAL A 240 17.84 9.59 -18.96
C VAL A 240 16.65 10.24 -19.67
N SER A 241 15.66 10.72 -18.93
CA SER A 241 14.45 11.32 -19.51
C SER A 241 14.65 12.75 -19.98
N GLU A 242 15.55 13.50 -19.34
CA GLU A 242 15.80 14.92 -19.60
C GLU A 242 17.02 15.15 -20.51
N GLY A 243 17.95 14.18 -20.54
CA GLY A 243 19.18 14.26 -21.32
C GLY A 243 19.02 13.82 -22.78
N GLU A 244 19.99 14.24 -23.60
CA GLU A 244 20.11 13.76 -24.98
C GLU A 244 20.44 12.25 -25.01
N PRO A 245 19.89 11.47 -25.97
CA PRO A 245 20.21 10.06 -26.12
C PRO A 245 21.71 9.81 -26.31
N ALA A 246 22.37 9.35 -25.25
CA ALA A 246 23.80 9.09 -25.26
C ALA A 246 24.12 7.68 -25.77
N ARG A 247 25.16 7.56 -26.61
CA ARG A 247 25.64 6.26 -27.08
C ARG A 247 26.57 5.62 -26.05
N VAL A 248 26.53 4.29 -25.94
CA VAL A 248 27.48 3.52 -25.13
C VAL A 248 28.93 3.80 -25.61
N PRO A 249 29.86 4.17 -24.71
CA PRO A 249 31.27 4.36 -25.03
C PRO A 249 31.88 3.13 -25.74
N PRO A 250 32.74 3.29 -26.76
CA PRO A 250 33.28 2.17 -27.54
C PRO A 250 33.91 1.06 -26.69
N HIS A 251 34.64 1.41 -25.64
CA HIS A 251 35.28 0.46 -24.72
C HIS A 251 34.31 -0.36 -23.87
N LEU A 252 33.03 0.01 -23.79
CA LEU A 252 31.99 -0.75 -23.06
C LEU A 252 31.04 -1.50 -24.00
N ARG A 253 31.20 -1.38 -25.32
CA ARG A 253 30.33 -2.05 -26.29
C ARG A 253 30.60 -3.56 -26.29
N SER A 254 29.53 -4.33 -26.49
CA SER A 254 29.61 -5.79 -26.58
C SER A 254 30.56 -6.24 -27.70
N THR A 255 31.44 -7.18 -27.37
CA THR A 255 32.38 -7.83 -28.30
C THR A 255 31.91 -9.21 -28.75
N GLY A 256 30.72 -9.65 -28.32
CA GLY A 256 30.21 -11.01 -28.58
C GLY A 256 29.83 -11.30 -30.03
N LEU A 257 29.70 -10.26 -30.87
CA LEU A 257 29.46 -10.40 -32.30
C LEU A 257 30.79 -10.60 -33.06
N PRO A 258 30.94 -11.67 -33.85
CA PRO A 258 32.13 -11.88 -34.69
C PRO A 258 32.38 -10.66 -35.60
N GLY A 259 33.57 -10.06 -35.49
CA GLY A 259 33.95 -8.89 -36.29
C GLY A 259 33.58 -7.52 -35.69
N ALA A 260 32.82 -7.44 -34.59
CA ALA A 260 32.41 -6.18 -33.96
C ALA A 260 33.58 -5.26 -33.61
N LYS A 261 34.69 -5.83 -33.12
CA LYS A 261 35.93 -5.10 -32.79
C LYS A 261 36.56 -4.45 -34.04
N LYS A 262 36.67 -5.20 -35.14
CA LYS A 262 37.26 -4.71 -36.41
C LYS A 262 36.37 -3.70 -37.14
N LEU A 263 35.04 -3.79 -37.01
CA LEU A 263 34.09 -2.93 -37.71
C LEU A 263 33.71 -1.65 -36.96
N THR A 264 33.68 -1.69 -35.62
CA THR A 264 33.09 -0.61 -34.80
C THR A 264 33.98 -0.12 -33.66
N GLY A 265 35.16 -0.71 -33.48
CA GLY A 265 36.03 -0.45 -32.33
C GLY A 265 35.43 -0.94 -31.00
N ALA A 266 34.47 -1.88 -31.04
CA ALA A 266 33.82 -2.39 -29.84
C ALA A 266 34.82 -3.09 -28.92
N GLY A 267 34.87 -2.66 -27.65
CA GLY A 267 35.78 -3.17 -26.63
C GLY A 267 37.23 -2.70 -26.77
N ASP A 268 37.54 -1.81 -27.72
CA ASP A 268 38.86 -1.19 -27.78
C ASP A 268 39.05 -0.25 -26.59
N GLY A 269 40.14 -0.43 -25.85
CA GLY A 269 40.43 0.35 -24.64
C GLY A 269 39.67 -0.08 -23.38
N TYR A 270 38.97 -1.22 -23.39
CA TYR A 270 38.39 -1.78 -22.17
C TYR A 270 39.50 -2.23 -21.21
N LEU A 271 39.46 -1.78 -19.96
CA LEU A 271 40.36 -2.23 -18.91
C LEU A 271 39.61 -3.23 -18.04
N TYR A 272 40.07 -4.49 -18.02
CA TYR A 272 39.41 -5.54 -17.25
C TYR A 272 39.76 -5.40 -15.77
N PRO A 273 38.83 -5.04 -14.86
CA PRO A 273 39.19 -4.65 -13.49
C PRO A 273 39.92 -5.73 -12.70
N HIS A 274 39.68 -7.01 -12.99
CA HIS A 274 40.34 -8.12 -12.28
C HIS A 274 41.84 -8.22 -12.54
N ASP A 275 42.35 -7.64 -13.62
CA ASP A 275 43.79 -7.59 -13.95
C ASP A 275 44.53 -6.49 -13.17
N TYR A 276 43.82 -5.65 -12.42
CA TYR A 276 44.38 -4.53 -11.67
C TYR A 276 44.36 -4.79 -10.16
N PRO A 277 45.32 -4.20 -9.39
CA PRO A 277 45.37 -4.35 -7.94
C PRO A 277 44.05 -3.96 -7.26
N GLY A 278 43.61 -4.77 -6.29
CA GLY A 278 42.34 -4.55 -5.59
C GLY A 278 41.09 -4.77 -6.45
N HIS A 279 41.25 -5.34 -7.65
CA HIS A 279 40.20 -5.53 -8.65
C HIS A 279 39.48 -4.22 -9.06
N PHE A 280 40.25 -3.12 -9.09
CA PHE A 280 39.75 -1.79 -9.42
C PHE A 280 40.67 -1.08 -10.42
N VAL A 281 40.07 -0.40 -11.39
CA VAL A 281 40.77 0.47 -12.35
C VAL A 281 39.91 1.69 -12.65
N THR A 282 40.53 2.87 -12.65
CA THR A 282 39.83 4.11 -13.04
C THR A 282 39.57 4.07 -14.55
N GLN A 283 38.31 3.98 -14.93
CA GLN A 283 37.85 4.04 -16.32
C GLN A 283 36.51 4.80 -16.37
N GLU A 284 36.26 5.53 -17.45
CA GLU A 284 34.97 6.22 -17.64
C GLU A 284 33.87 5.19 -17.96
N TYR A 285 32.87 5.08 -17.08
CA TYR A 285 31.74 4.17 -17.31
C TYR A 285 30.48 4.88 -17.82
N LEU A 286 30.30 6.15 -17.48
CA LEU A 286 29.21 6.98 -17.99
C LEU A 286 29.56 7.51 -19.40
N PRO A 287 28.55 7.75 -20.25
CA PRO A 287 28.80 8.34 -21.56
C PRO A 287 29.32 9.79 -21.46
N PRO A 288 30.01 10.28 -22.50
CA PRO A 288 30.41 11.69 -22.58
C PRO A 288 29.19 12.61 -22.41
N GLY A 289 29.32 13.64 -21.58
CA GLY A 289 28.21 14.53 -21.20
C GLY A 289 27.64 14.26 -19.80
N PHE A 290 27.82 13.06 -19.26
CA PHE A 290 27.35 12.66 -17.92
C PHE A 290 28.48 12.56 -16.88
N LYS A 291 29.67 13.11 -17.18
CA LYS A 291 30.91 12.86 -16.42
C LYS A 291 30.90 13.35 -14.97
N GLN A 292 29.87 14.09 -14.54
CA GLN A 292 29.75 14.63 -13.18
C GLN A 292 28.45 14.23 -12.46
N GLU A 293 27.61 13.39 -13.05
CA GLU A 293 26.35 13.00 -12.40
C GLU A 293 26.57 11.87 -11.40
N ARG A 294 26.49 12.23 -10.12
CA ARG A 294 26.52 11.28 -8.99
C ARG A 294 25.09 10.90 -8.64
N PHE A 295 24.69 9.71 -9.04
CA PHE A 295 23.34 9.20 -8.71
C PHE A 295 23.28 8.60 -7.32
N TYR A 296 24.29 7.81 -6.94
CA TYR A 296 24.28 7.09 -5.67
C TYR A 296 25.20 7.76 -4.65
N GLU A 297 24.59 8.24 -3.58
CA GLU A 297 25.24 8.88 -2.44
C GLU A 297 24.88 8.05 -1.20
N PRO A 298 25.71 7.06 -0.83
CA PRO A 298 25.44 6.22 0.33
C PRO A 298 25.43 7.06 1.61
N THR A 299 24.57 6.68 2.55
CA THR A 299 24.56 7.27 3.89
C THR A 299 25.68 6.68 4.75
N GLU A 300 25.87 7.22 5.95
CA GLU A 300 26.74 6.62 6.97
C GLU A 300 25.96 5.64 7.90
N ASN A 301 24.72 5.28 7.54
CA ASN A 301 23.90 4.36 8.33
C ASN A 301 24.22 2.90 8.01
N GLY A 302 24.38 2.09 9.06
CA GLY A 302 24.52 0.64 8.94
C GLY A 302 25.66 0.21 8.02
N HIS A 303 25.34 -0.65 7.07
CA HIS A 303 26.31 -1.18 6.10
C HIS A 303 26.76 -0.14 5.06
N GLU A 304 25.98 0.92 4.81
CA GLU A 304 26.36 1.94 3.83
C GLU A 304 27.62 2.71 4.22
N ALA A 305 27.94 2.87 5.50
CA ALA A 305 29.21 3.46 5.94
C ALA A 305 30.44 2.72 5.36
N LYS A 306 30.34 1.40 5.20
CA LYS A 306 31.41 0.60 4.55
C LYS A 306 31.45 0.83 3.05
N ILE A 307 30.27 0.96 2.42
CA ILE A 307 30.14 1.27 0.99
C ILE A 307 30.71 2.66 0.70
N ALA A 308 30.31 3.68 1.48
CA ALA A 308 30.77 5.05 1.36
C ALA A 308 32.29 5.16 1.45
N ARG A 309 32.91 4.53 2.46
CA ARG A 309 34.37 4.46 2.58
C ARG A 309 35.03 3.79 1.38
N ARG A 310 34.50 2.66 0.90
CA ARG A 310 35.07 1.95 -0.26
C ARG A 310 34.98 2.78 -1.54
N LEU A 311 33.87 3.49 -1.74
CA LEU A 311 33.72 4.40 -2.87
C LEU A 311 34.69 5.59 -2.76
N ARG A 312 34.94 6.12 -1.55
CA ARG A 312 35.98 7.14 -1.29
C ARG A 312 37.38 6.64 -1.61
N GLU A 313 37.71 5.41 -1.22
CA GLU A 313 39.02 4.80 -1.49
C GLU A 313 39.26 4.58 -2.99
N TRP A 314 38.24 4.14 -3.73
CA TRP A 314 38.35 3.85 -5.16
C TRP A 314 38.31 5.08 -6.06
N TRP A 315 37.39 6.01 -5.78
CA TRP A 315 37.11 7.15 -6.65
C TRP A 315 37.64 8.49 -6.12
N GLY A 316 38.29 8.52 -4.95
CA GLY A 316 38.90 9.72 -4.38
C GLY A 316 37.90 10.75 -3.81
N SER A 317 38.43 11.88 -3.34
CA SER A 317 37.69 13.00 -2.70
C SER A 317 36.87 13.87 -3.65
N ASP A 318 36.56 13.41 -4.86
CA ASP A 318 35.47 14.01 -5.65
C ASP A 318 34.10 13.81 -4.94
N LEU A 319 34.07 13.08 -3.81
CA LEU A 319 32.92 12.85 -2.92
C LEU A 319 32.59 13.98 -1.94
N GLU A 320 33.38 15.05 -1.88
CA GLU A 320 33.15 16.20 -0.98
C GLU A 320 32.77 17.52 -1.68
N SER A 321 32.56 17.51 -3.01
CA SER A 321 32.17 18.71 -3.79
C SER A 321 30.81 18.59 -4.44
#